data_AF-X0X3D3-F1
#
_entry.id   AF-X0X3D3-F1
#
_cell.length_a   1.000
_cell.length_b   1.000
_cell.length_c   1.000
_cell.angle_alpha   90.00
_cell.angle_beta   90.00
_cell.angle_gamma   90.00
#
_symmetry.space_group_name_H-M   'P 1'
#
loop_
_entity.id
_entity.type
_entity.pdbx_description
1 polymer ?
#
loop_
_entity_poly.entity_id
_entity_poly.type
_entity_poly.pdbx_seq_one_letter_code
_entity_poly.pdbx_strand_id
1 'polypeptide(L)'
;LRAKPGYVEALAIKTNDAVKPVIAVSTQDFGYIVRDVFFGAIVSDNWNSNAETIFKNSLIWLLEDIDQDGDGWIFGEDCNDQNAFIYPGADEIPYNSVDEDCDGYDLLDVDEDDYCAEGFMVTNALFQCPLDTSFSGMDCDDTDDTINPLNLDLTLNCINDPPEIVSAPAYISFNEGELVEFEVVATDPEEDPLTYEINHSEFIASDGYYTWQTDYEDSGVHTFTITVSDSALSVNQTIEIEIFDMN
;
A
#
# COMPACT_ATOMS: atom_id res chain seq x y z
N LEU A 1 10.88 5.93 -20.69
CA LEU A 1 12.15 5.18 -20.59
C LEU A 1 12.96 5.27 -21.89
N ARG A 2 13.63 6.41 -22.11
CA ARG A 2 14.73 6.52 -23.09
C ARG A 2 16.00 6.04 -22.37
N ALA A 3 17.03 5.54 -23.06
CA ALA A 3 18.32 5.16 -22.46
C ALA A 3 19.46 5.36 -23.49
N LYS A 4 20.62 5.88 -23.05
CA LYS A 4 21.81 6.14 -23.89
C LYS A 4 22.71 4.90 -24.09
N PRO A 5 23.57 4.87 -25.12
CA PRO A 5 24.53 3.78 -25.38
C PRO A 5 25.71 3.80 -24.41
N GLY A 6 26.22 2.62 -24.05
CA GLY A 6 27.23 2.43 -23.00
C GLY A 6 28.66 2.93 -23.27
N TYR A 7 28.97 3.48 -24.46
CA TYR A 7 30.25 4.15 -24.76
C TYR A 7 30.23 4.83 -26.15
N VAL A 8 31.08 5.86 -26.34
CA VAL A 8 31.38 6.47 -27.65
C VAL A 8 32.75 5.98 -28.12
N GLU A 9 32.80 5.15 -29.16
CA GLU A 9 34.06 4.84 -29.85
C GLU A 9 34.44 5.99 -30.80
N ALA A 10 35.30 6.89 -30.33
CA ALA A 10 35.90 7.91 -31.21
C ALA A 10 36.94 7.27 -32.14
N LEU A 11 36.54 6.82 -33.33
CA LEU A 11 37.47 6.34 -34.36
C LEU A 11 38.03 7.51 -35.21
N ALA A 12 38.59 8.52 -34.56
CA ALA A 12 39.27 9.62 -35.24
C ALA A 12 40.61 9.13 -35.83
N ILE A 13 40.57 8.47 -36.99
CA ILE A 13 41.81 8.18 -37.73
C ILE A 13 42.23 9.47 -38.44
N LYS A 14 43.24 10.15 -37.91
CA LYS A 14 44.05 11.07 -38.72
C LYS A 14 44.74 10.24 -39.79
N THR A 15 44.20 10.23 -41.00
CA THR A 15 44.89 9.62 -42.13
C THR A 15 45.96 10.58 -42.64
N ASN A 16 47.17 10.10 -42.92
CA ASN A 16 48.20 10.90 -43.62
C ASN A 16 47.87 11.09 -45.12
N ASP A 17 46.62 10.82 -45.51
CA ASP A 17 46.12 10.75 -46.87
C ASP A 17 45.14 11.90 -47.09
N ALA A 18 45.48 12.82 -47.99
CA ALA A 18 44.82 14.12 -48.17
C ALA A 18 43.37 14.04 -48.72
N VAL A 19 42.89 12.83 -49.01
CA VAL A 19 41.60 12.57 -49.69
C VAL A 19 40.59 11.82 -48.81
N LYS A 20 40.94 11.49 -47.56
CA LYS A 20 40.05 10.75 -46.66
C LYS A 20 39.52 11.66 -45.54
N PRO A 21 38.19 11.82 -45.41
CA PRO A 21 37.61 12.61 -44.33
C PRO A 21 37.81 11.91 -42.98
N VAL A 22 38.06 12.69 -41.92
CA VAL A 22 37.94 12.24 -40.53
C VAL A 22 36.45 12.10 -40.25
N ILE A 23 36.00 10.93 -39.79
CA ILE A 23 34.60 10.66 -39.46
C ILE A 23 34.59 10.06 -38.05
N ALA A 24 33.77 10.63 -37.16
CA ALA A 24 33.40 10.00 -35.90
C ALA A 24 31.96 9.50 -36.02
N VAL A 25 31.68 8.30 -35.54
CA VAL A 25 30.34 7.70 -35.53
C VAL A 25 30.13 7.13 -34.13
N SER A 26 29.00 7.44 -33.50
CA SER A 26 28.57 6.75 -32.29
C SER A 26 27.88 5.46 -32.71
N THR A 27 28.31 4.31 -32.20
CA THR A 27 27.68 3.02 -32.48
C THR A 27 26.74 2.58 -31.36
N GLN A 28 25.64 1.95 -31.75
CA GLN A 28 24.53 1.50 -30.92
C GLN A 28 24.90 0.30 -30.03
N ASP A 29 24.25 0.22 -28.87
CA ASP A 29 23.80 -1.07 -28.32
C ASP A 29 22.27 -0.96 -28.07
N PHE A 30 21.51 -1.87 -28.68
CA PHE A 30 20.05 -2.10 -28.58
C PHE A 30 19.07 -0.89 -28.60
N GLY A 31 18.43 -0.63 -29.76
CA GLY A 31 17.00 -0.24 -29.83
C GLY A 31 16.58 1.23 -29.62
N TYR A 32 17.45 2.14 -29.19
CA TYR A 32 17.07 3.55 -28.89
C TYR A 32 17.57 4.58 -29.93
N ILE A 33 16.97 5.78 -29.93
CA ILE A 33 17.34 6.92 -30.81
C ILE A 33 18.60 7.59 -30.26
N VAL A 34 19.70 7.56 -31.02
CA VAL A 34 20.96 8.24 -30.70
C VAL A 34 21.07 9.56 -31.47
N ARG A 35 21.80 10.53 -30.90
CA ARG A 35 22.21 11.74 -31.63
C ARG A 35 23.45 11.41 -32.46
N ASP A 36 23.36 11.58 -33.77
CA ASP A 36 24.51 11.44 -34.67
C ASP A 36 25.14 12.81 -34.94
N VAL A 37 26.46 12.93 -34.76
CA VAL A 37 27.23 14.07 -35.26
C VAL A 37 28.09 13.61 -36.42
N PHE A 38 27.82 14.15 -37.60
CA PHE A 38 28.71 14.02 -38.75
C PHE A 38 29.66 15.22 -38.77
N PHE A 39 30.92 14.99 -38.41
CA PHE A 39 32.00 15.96 -38.64
C PHE A 39 32.91 15.42 -39.75
N GLY A 40 33.13 16.21 -40.80
CA GLY A 40 33.96 15.81 -41.94
C GLY A 40 34.75 16.97 -42.52
N ALA A 41 36.08 16.84 -42.55
CA ALA A 41 36.95 17.72 -43.32
C ALA A 41 37.38 16.99 -44.59
N ILE A 42 36.97 17.50 -45.76
CA ILE A 42 37.22 16.86 -47.07
C ILE A 42 38.69 17.01 -47.52
N VAL A 43 39.41 17.97 -46.92
CA VAL A 43 40.82 18.26 -47.22
C VAL A 43 41.57 18.35 -45.89
N SER A 44 42.71 17.65 -45.80
CA SER A 44 43.54 17.62 -44.58
C SER A 44 43.98 19.01 -44.11
N ASP A 45 44.20 19.93 -45.05
CA ASP A 45 44.65 21.31 -44.77
C ASP A 45 43.58 22.16 -44.09
N ASN A 46 42.30 21.74 -44.14
CA ASN A 46 41.21 22.41 -43.42
C ASN A 46 41.13 21.97 -41.95
N TRP A 47 41.93 20.98 -41.52
CA TRP A 47 42.07 20.60 -40.12
C TRP A 47 43.01 21.58 -39.39
N ASN A 48 42.51 22.77 -39.10
CA ASN A 48 43.19 23.79 -38.31
C ASN A 48 42.68 23.80 -36.84
N SER A 49 43.23 24.68 -36.01
CA SER A 49 42.85 24.80 -34.59
C SER A 49 41.36 25.04 -34.36
N ASN A 50 40.69 25.76 -35.28
CA ASN A 50 39.24 26.00 -35.19
C ASN A 50 38.47 24.72 -35.51
N ALA A 51 38.86 23.97 -36.54
CA ALA A 51 38.26 22.69 -36.87
C ALA A 51 38.42 21.67 -35.72
N GLU A 52 39.60 21.62 -35.10
CA GLU A 52 39.85 20.79 -33.91
C GLU A 52 38.95 21.21 -32.73
N THR A 53 38.76 22.51 -32.51
CA THR A 53 37.90 23.03 -31.44
C THR A 53 36.43 22.68 -31.68
N ILE A 54 35.92 22.86 -32.90
CA ILE A 54 34.54 22.50 -33.25
C ILE A 54 34.33 21.00 -33.09
N PHE A 55 35.26 20.17 -33.56
CA PHE A 55 35.20 18.72 -33.38
C PHE A 55 35.13 18.32 -31.90
N LYS A 56 35.99 18.91 -31.06
CA LYS A 56 35.98 18.67 -29.60
C LYS A 56 34.65 19.09 -28.96
N ASN A 57 34.13 20.27 -29.30
CA ASN A 57 32.85 20.75 -28.78
C ASN A 57 31.68 19.87 -29.23
N SER A 58 31.70 19.36 -30.47
CA SER A 58 30.68 18.42 -30.95
C SER A 58 30.76 17.05 -30.25
N LEU A 59 31.95 16.60 -29.85
CA LEU A 59 32.12 15.42 -29.01
C LEU A 59 31.62 15.67 -27.59
N ILE A 60 31.92 16.82 -26.99
CA ILE A 60 31.42 17.21 -25.67
C ILE A 60 29.88 17.21 -25.67
N TRP A 61 29.25 17.77 -26.70
CA TRP A 61 27.79 17.76 -26.86
C TRP A 61 27.17 16.35 -27.02
N LEU A 62 27.94 15.38 -27.54
CA LEU A 62 27.50 13.98 -27.58
C LEU A 62 27.64 13.28 -26.22
N LEU A 63 28.64 13.68 -25.44
CA LEU A 63 29.02 13.04 -24.18
C LEU A 63 28.24 13.60 -22.98
N GLU A 64 27.94 14.90 -22.98
CA GLU A 64 27.16 15.53 -21.91
C GLU A 64 25.68 15.14 -22.07
N ASP A 65 25.08 14.63 -21.00
CA ASP A 65 23.63 14.53 -20.92
C ASP A 65 23.03 15.93 -20.87
N ILE A 66 21.87 16.08 -21.48
CA ILE A 66 21.17 17.35 -21.58
C ILE A 66 19.93 17.19 -20.73
N ASP A 67 19.84 18.03 -19.70
CA ASP A 67 18.62 18.33 -18.97
C ASP A 67 17.54 18.81 -19.97
N GLN A 68 16.55 17.96 -20.24
CA GLN A 68 15.61 18.15 -21.34
C GLN A 68 14.39 19.00 -20.96
N ASP A 69 14.00 19.01 -19.70
CA ASP A 69 12.84 19.72 -19.16
C ASP A 69 13.22 20.92 -18.26
N GLY A 70 14.49 21.03 -17.88
CA GLY A 70 15.08 22.21 -17.26
C GLY A 70 15.03 22.23 -15.74
N ASP A 71 14.92 21.08 -15.07
CA ASP A 71 14.88 21.00 -13.60
C ASP A 71 16.27 20.96 -12.93
N GLY A 72 17.33 20.83 -13.73
CA GLY A 72 18.71 20.79 -13.27
C GLY A 72 19.28 19.38 -13.13
N TRP A 73 18.49 18.34 -13.37
CA TRP A 73 18.94 16.96 -13.46
C TRP A 73 19.12 16.54 -14.92
N ILE A 74 20.03 15.58 -15.11
CA ILE A 74 20.37 15.08 -16.44
C ILE A 74 19.84 13.66 -16.59
N PHE A 75 19.53 13.25 -17.83
CA PHE A 75 19.07 11.90 -18.19
C PHE A 75 19.70 10.71 -17.43
N GLY A 76 21.00 10.76 -17.08
CA GLY A 76 21.66 9.67 -16.36
C GLY A 76 21.32 9.57 -14.87
N GLU A 77 20.76 10.63 -14.29
CA GLU A 77 20.36 10.76 -12.88
C GLU A 77 18.84 10.90 -12.76
N ASP A 78 18.18 11.43 -13.79
CA ASP A 78 16.74 11.65 -13.85
C ASP A 78 15.97 10.46 -14.47
N CYS A 79 15.08 9.86 -13.69
CA CYS A 79 14.23 8.76 -14.11
C CYS A 79 13.19 9.17 -15.19
N ASN A 80 12.88 10.47 -15.34
CA ASN A 80 12.06 11.02 -16.40
C ASN A 80 12.46 12.44 -16.87
N ASP A 81 13.57 12.51 -17.61
CA ASP A 81 14.13 13.67 -18.37
C ASP A 81 13.23 14.21 -19.50
N GLN A 82 11.96 14.40 -19.20
CA GLN A 82 10.89 14.98 -20.02
C GLN A 82 9.80 15.61 -19.13
N ASN A 83 9.89 15.47 -17.81
CA ASN A 83 9.00 16.03 -16.82
C ASN A 83 9.79 16.61 -15.63
N ALA A 84 9.91 17.94 -15.58
CA ALA A 84 10.61 18.71 -14.54
C ALA A 84 10.05 18.58 -13.10
N PHE A 85 9.06 17.70 -12.89
CA PHE A 85 8.50 17.35 -11.58
C PHE A 85 8.90 15.94 -11.12
N ILE A 86 9.60 15.18 -11.95
CA ILE A 86 10.09 13.83 -11.63
C ILE A 86 11.61 13.91 -11.74
N TYR A 87 12.30 13.83 -10.61
CA TYR A 87 13.75 13.95 -10.52
C TYR A 87 14.24 13.45 -9.15
N PRO A 88 15.54 13.14 -8.99
CA PRO A 88 16.08 12.68 -7.72
C PRO A 88 15.74 13.58 -6.53
N GLY A 89 14.96 13.06 -5.58
CA GLY A 89 14.51 13.78 -4.38
C GLY A 89 13.39 14.81 -4.62
N ALA A 90 12.58 14.65 -5.68
CA ALA A 90 11.32 15.36 -5.82
C ALA A 90 10.34 14.99 -4.69
N ASP A 91 9.31 15.82 -4.48
CA ASP A 91 8.23 15.46 -3.56
C ASP A 91 7.33 14.42 -4.23
N GLU A 92 7.14 13.29 -3.56
CA GLU A 92 6.24 12.21 -3.97
C GLU A 92 4.77 12.65 -3.96
N ILE A 93 4.00 12.14 -4.91
CA ILE A 93 2.53 12.20 -4.88
C ILE A 93 2.05 10.79 -4.51
N PRO A 94 1.61 10.56 -3.26
CA PRO A 94 1.29 9.22 -2.78
C PRO A 94 0.31 8.48 -3.68
N TYR A 95 0.53 7.18 -3.81
CA TYR A 95 -0.40 6.21 -4.38
C TYR A 95 -0.70 6.39 -5.88
N ASN A 96 0.11 7.16 -6.60
CA ASN A 96 -0.12 7.45 -8.01
C ASN A 96 0.63 6.47 -8.96
N SER A 97 1.41 5.54 -8.41
CA SER A 97 2.28 4.58 -9.08
C SER A 97 3.38 5.19 -9.96
N VAL A 98 3.74 6.43 -9.69
CA VAL A 98 4.87 7.15 -10.27
C VAL A 98 5.91 7.29 -9.17
N ASP A 99 7.15 7.04 -9.56
CA ASP A 99 8.33 7.29 -8.75
C ASP A 99 8.80 8.69 -9.13
N GLU A 100 8.37 9.69 -8.36
CA GLU A 100 8.70 11.10 -8.60
C GLU A 100 10.13 11.40 -8.20
N ASP A 101 10.59 10.81 -7.09
CA ASP A 101 11.88 11.11 -6.48
C ASP A 101 13.03 10.22 -6.97
N CYS A 102 12.75 9.32 -7.91
CA CYS A 102 13.66 8.39 -8.55
C CYS A 102 14.34 7.39 -7.59
N ASP A 103 13.76 7.08 -6.44
CA ASP A 103 14.25 6.06 -5.51
C ASP A 103 13.87 4.63 -5.90
N GLY A 104 12.98 4.49 -6.89
CA GLY A 104 12.51 3.23 -7.45
C GLY A 104 11.12 2.80 -6.97
N TYR A 105 10.46 3.61 -6.14
CA TYR A 105 9.20 3.29 -5.47
C TYR A 105 8.25 4.50 -5.48
N ASP A 106 6.98 4.24 -5.26
CA ASP A 106 5.96 5.28 -4.97
C ASP A 106 5.83 5.37 -3.46
N LEU A 107 5.52 6.56 -2.93
CA LEU A 107 5.25 6.76 -1.51
C LEU A 107 3.94 6.07 -1.11
N LEU A 108 4.06 5.05 -0.26
CA LEU A 108 2.94 4.23 0.20
C LEU A 108 2.68 4.32 1.72
N ASP A 109 3.56 4.98 2.47
CA ASP A 109 3.50 5.20 3.92
C ASP A 109 3.57 6.72 4.14
N VAL A 110 2.42 7.37 4.24
CA VAL A 110 2.30 8.84 4.26
C VAL A 110 2.45 9.43 5.67
N ASP A 111 2.06 8.68 6.71
CA ASP A 111 2.16 9.12 8.11
C ASP A 111 3.46 8.66 8.81
N GLU A 112 4.31 7.91 8.11
CA GLU A 112 5.64 7.46 8.52
C GLU A 112 5.63 6.50 9.72
N ASP A 113 4.62 5.63 9.81
CA ASP A 113 4.47 4.66 10.90
C ASP A 113 5.08 3.26 10.60
N ASP A 114 5.74 3.13 9.43
CA ASP A 114 6.36 1.94 8.86
C ASP A 114 5.37 0.90 8.27
N TYR A 115 4.08 1.22 8.14
CA TYR A 115 3.07 0.45 7.40
C TYR A 115 2.67 1.16 6.10
N CYS A 116 2.40 0.38 5.04
CA CYS A 116 1.89 0.94 3.80
C CYS A 116 0.36 0.90 3.78
N ALA A 117 -0.24 1.86 3.07
CA ALA A 117 -1.66 1.93 2.80
C ALA A 117 -2.25 0.63 2.25
N GLU A 118 -3.41 0.25 2.79
CA GLU A 118 -4.13 -0.95 2.44
C GLU A 118 -4.53 -0.96 0.96
N GLY A 119 -4.30 -2.10 0.30
CA GLY A 119 -4.66 -2.30 -1.10
C GLY A 119 -3.59 -1.85 -2.11
N PHE A 120 -2.50 -1.23 -1.65
CA PHE A 120 -1.33 -0.94 -2.48
C PHE A 120 -0.29 -2.06 -2.43
N MET A 121 0.41 -2.26 -3.53
CA MET A 121 1.36 -3.37 -3.67
C MET A 121 2.74 -2.98 -3.13
N VAL A 122 3.19 -3.66 -2.09
CA VAL A 122 4.52 -3.44 -1.51
C VAL A 122 5.55 -4.22 -2.31
N THR A 123 6.40 -3.51 -3.05
CA THR A 123 7.42 -4.13 -3.91
C THR A 123 8.76 -4.28 -3.20
N ASN A 124 9.04 -3.43 -2.21
CA ASN A 124 10.19 -3.54 -1.32
C ASN A 124 9.87 -2.98 0.07
N ALA A 125 9.43 -3.86 0.98
CA ALA A 125 9.10 -3.49 2.36
C ALA A 125 10.25 -2.80 3.09
N LEU A 126 11.52 -3.18 2.84
CA LEU A 126 12.66 -2.55 3.50
C LEU A 126 12.81 -1.05 3.19
N PHE A 127 12.19 -0.60 2.12
CA PHE A 127 12.28 0.77 1.64
C PHE A 127 10.95 1.52 1.76
N GLN A 128 9.83 0.85 1.48
CA GLN A 128 8.50 1.49 1.48
C GLN A 128 7.79 1.46 2.84
N CYS A 129 7.87 0.34 3.56
CA CYS A 129 7.16 0.12 4.84
C CYS A 129 7.76 -1.09 5.57
N PRO A 130 8.77 -0.88 6.44
CA PRO A 130 9.56 -1.96 7.03
C PRO A 130 8.80 -2.93 7.93
N LEU A 131 7.64 -2.53 8.47
CA LEU A 131 6.84 -3.36 9.37
C LEU A 131 5.81 -4.21 8.62
N ASP A 132 5.58 -3.94 7.34
CA ASP A 132 4.72 -4.76 6.52
C ASP A 132 5.35 -6.13 6.20
N THR A 133 4.56 -7.19 6.44
CA THR A 133 4.96 -8.58 6.17
C THR A 133 4.25 -9.17 4.96
N SER A 134 3.28 -8.44 4.42
CA SER A 134 2.41 -8.84 3.31
C SER A 134 2.90 -8.24 1.99
N PHE A 135 2.39 -8.77 0.88
CA PHE A 135 2.65 -8.22 -0.46
C PHE A 135 1.76 -7.00 -0.79
N SER A 136 0.74 -6.78 0.04
CA SER A 136 -0.07 -5.58 0.05
C SER A 136 0.14 -4.85 1.36
N GLY A 137 0.00 -3.52 1.34
CA GLY A 137 -0.07 -2.70 2.53
C GLY A 137 -1.20 -3.16 3.44
N MET A 138 -1.04 -2.93 4.74
CA MET A 138 -1.96 -3.38 5.78
C MET A 138 -2.55 -2.22 6.60
N ASP A 139 -2.17 -0.97 6.31
CA ASP A 139 -2.70 0.21 7.00
C ASP A 139 -4.03 0.68 6.42
N CYS A 140 -5.07 0.66 7.24
CA CYS A 140 -6.41 1.07 6.88
C CYS A 140 -6.65 2.60 6.91
N ASP A 141 -5.79 3.38 7.57
CA ASP A 141 -5.80 4.84 7.54
C ASP A 141 -4.37 5.40 7.56
N ASP A 142 -3.73 5.35 6.39
CA ASP A 142 -2.38 5.86 6.09
C ASP A 142 -2.28 7.40 6.16
N THR A 143 -3.11 8.06 6.95
CA THR A 143 -3.03 9.48 7.27
C THR A 143 -2.94 9.75 8.78
N ASP A 144 -2.97 8.70 9.60
CA ASP A 144 -2.96 8.73 11.05
C ASP A 144 -2.07 7.61 11.60
N ASP A 145 -0.86 7.98 12.05
CA ASP A 145 0.18 7.09 12.60
C ASP A 145 -0.26 6.25 13.82
N THR A 146 -1.47 6.48 14.33
CA THR A 146 -2.07 5.70 15.41
C THR A 146 -3.00 4.59 14.92
N ILE A 147 -3.32 4.51 13.64
CA ILE A 147 -4.22 3.49 13.09
C ILE A 147 -3.39 2.53 12.25
N ASN A 148 -3.09 1.35 12.77
CA ASN A 148 -2.24 0.38 12.05
C ASN A 148 -2.38 -1.05 12.61
N PRO A 149 -1.95 -2.08 11.86
CA PRO A 149 -2.10 -3.50 12.22
C PRO A 149 -1.56 -3.96 13.58
N LEU A 150 -0.65 -3.20 14.20
CA LEU A 150 -0.04 -3.55 15.49
C LEU A 150 -0.48 -2.64 16.63
N ASN A 151 -1.49 -1.80 16.43
CA ASN A 151 -2.06 -1.05 17.53
C ASN A 151 -2.62 -2.00 18.61
N LEU A 152 -2.42 -1.62 19.88
CA LEU A 152 -2.93 -2.38 21.03
C LEU A 152 -4.40 -2.07 21.33
N ASP A 153 -4.89 -0.92 20.87
CA ASP A 153 -6.30 -0.58 20.86
C ASP A 153 -6.95 -1.28 19.67
N LEU A 154 -7.88 -2.19 19.95
CA LEU A 154 -8.56 -3.00 18.94
C LEU A 154 -9.33 -2.10 17.94
N THR A 155 -9.83 -0.96 18.42
CA THR A 155 -10.56 0.00 17.59
C THR A 155 -9.69 0.67 16.51
N LEU A 156 -8.37 0.54 16.60
CA LEU A 156 -7.37 1.20 15.72
C LEU A 156 -6.42 0.19 15.05
N ASN A 157 -6.67 -1.12 15.16
CA ASN A 157 -5.69 -2.13 14.76
C ASN A 157 -5.84 -2.64 13.32
N CYS A 158 -6.69 -2.01 12.50
CA CYS A 158 -6.99 -2.41 11.11
C CYS A 158 -7.42 -3.87 10.91
N ILE A 159 -7.92 -4.53 11.95
CA ILE A 159 -8.35 -5.93 11.91
C ILE A 159 -9.76 -6.00 12.49
N ASN A 160 -10.64 -6.77 11.84
CA ASN A 160 -11.92 -7.12 12.45
C ASN A 160 -11.67 -8.03 13.66
N ASP A 161 -12.10 -7.59 14.83
CA ASP A 161 -12.07 -8.30 16.09
C ASP A 161 -13.47 -8.82 16.46
N PRO A 162 -13.57 -9.89 17.27
CA PRO A 162 -14.88 -10.39 17.67
C PRO A 162 -15.57 -9.43 18.64
N PRO A 163 -16.92 -9.41 18.67
CA PRO A 163 -17.66 -8.61 19.63
C PRO A 163 -17.39 -9.02 21.08
N GLU A 164 -17.53 -8.08 22.00
CA GLU A 164 -17.44 -8.27 23.45
C GLU A 164 -18.82 -8.18 24.11
N ILE A 165 -19.21 -9.21 24.86
CA ILE A 165 -20.42 -9.15 25.70
C ILE A 165 -20.11 -8.34 26.96
N VAL A 166 -20.63 -7.13 27.02
CA VAL A 166 -20.51 -6.20 28.16
C VAL A 166 -21.36 -6.65 29.34
N SER A 167 -22.56 -7.17 29.07
CA SER A 167 -23.49 -7.61 30.11
C SER A 167 -24.42 -8.71 29.62
N ALA A 168 -24.42 -9.85 30.33
CA ALA A 168 -25.46 -10.86 30.23
C ALA A 168 -25.58 -11.62 31.57
N PRO A 169 -26.76 -12.14 31.93
CA PRO A 169 -26.90 -12.95 33.13
C PRO A 169 -26.18 -14.29 32.96
N ALA A 170 -25.45 -14.72 33.99
CA ALA A 170 -24.91 -16.09 34.05
C ALA A 170 -25.93 -17.09 34.61
N TYR A 171 -26.76 -16.64 35.56
CA TYR A 171 -27.80 -17.42 36.21
C TYR A 171 -28.97 -16.51 36.58
N ILE A 172 -30.19 -16.94 36.27
CA ILE A 172 -31.44 -16.29 36.69
C ILE A 172 -32.45 -17.35 37.13
N SER A 173 -33.36 -16.98 38.03
CA SER A 173 -34.33 -17.92 38.59
C SER A 173 -35.72 -17.32 38.64
N PHE A 174 -36.71 -18.10 38.23
CA PHE A 174 -38.13 -17.72 38.18
C PHE A 174 -38.99 -18.85 38.75
N ASN A 175 -40.26 -18.57 39.03
CA ASN A 175 -41.25 -19.60 39.31
C ASN A 175 -41.97 -20.01 38.01
N GLU A 176 -42.44 -21.25 37.92
CA GLU A 176 -43.31 -21.68 36.81
C GLU A 176 -44.48 -20.72 36.59
N GLY A 177 -44.76 -20.40 35.32
CA GLY A 177 -45.78 -19.45 34.89
C GLY A 177 -45.34 -17.99 34.87
N GLU A 178 -44.14 -17.66 35.37
CA GLU A 178 -43.57 -16.31 35.27
C GLU A 178 -43.00 -16.05 33.87
N LEU A 179 -43.02 -14.78 33.46
CA LEU A 179 -42.36 -14.33 32.24
C LEU A 179 -40.86 -14.17 32.55
N VAL A 180 -40.05 -15.01 31.93
CA VAL A 180 -38.60 -14.83 31.89
C VAL A 180 -38.30 -13.69 30.94
N GLU A 181 -37.60 -12.67 31.42
CA GLU A 181 -37.12 -11.56 30.60
C GLU A 181 -35.71 -11.16 31.02
N PHE A 182 -34.83 -10.95 30.05
CA PHE A 182 -33.48 -10.47 30.27
C PHE A 182 -32.91 -9.78 29.03
N GLU A 183 -31.87 -8.99 29.24
CA GLU A 183 -31.16 -8.24 28.21
C GLU A 183 -29.70 -8.69 28.13
N VAL A 184 -29.17 -8.71 26.92
CA VAL A 184 -27.76 -8.88 26.62
C VAL A 184 -27.26 -7.63 25.91
N VAL A 185 -26.20 -7.05 26.45
CA VAL A 185 -25.52 -5.90 25.87
C VAL A 185 -24.14 -6.34 25.43
N ALA A 186 -23.82 -6.10 24.17
CA ALA A 186 -22.50 -6.31 23.60
C ALA A 186 -22.04 -5.06 22.83
N THR A 187 -20.74 -4.94 22.65
CA THR A 187 -20.09 -3.91 21.86
C THR A 187 -19.10 -4.57 20.91
N ASP A 188 -18.73 -3.85 19.87
CA ASP A 188 -17.71 -4.27 18.92
C ASP A 188 -16.61 -3.21 18.89
N PRO A 189 -15.32 -3.57 18.88
CA PRO A 189 -14.27 -2.55 18.91
C PRO A 189 -14.25 -1.70 17.62
N GLU A 190 -14.66 -2.24 16.47
CA GLU A 190 -14.75 -1.50 15.21
C GLU A 190 -16.14 -0.85 14.99
N GLU A 191 -17.01 -0.91 16.01
CA GLU A 191 -18.40 -0.47 15.96
C GLU A 191 -19.24 -1.16 14.86
N ASP A 192 -18.89 -2.40 14.51
CA ASP A 192 -19.62 -3.16 13.50
C ASP A 192 -21.04 -3.54 13.94
N PRO A 193 -22.01 -3.66 12.99
CA PRO A 193 -23.38 -4.02 13.32
C PRO A 193 -23.50 -5.44 13.91
N LEU A 194 -24.06 -5.52 15.13
CA LEU A 194 -24.21 -6.79 15.84
C LEU A 194 -25.52 -7.51 15.56
N THR A 195 -25.43 -8.83 15.48
CA THR A 195 -26.55 -9.78 15.40
C THR A 195 -26.56 -10.66 16.64
N TYR A 196 -27.75 -10.81 17.24
CA TYR A 196 -27.96 -11.56 18.47
C TYR A 196 -28.80 -12.82 18.21
N GLU A 197 -28.31 -13.98 18.63
CA GLU A 197 -29.00 -15.27 18.50
C GLU A 197 -29.03 -16.03 19.83
N ILE A 198 -30.05 -16.85 20.04
CA ILE A 198 -30.15 -17.78 21.17
C ILE A 198 -30.51 -19.17 20.66
N ASN A 199 -29.87 -20.20 21.21
CA ASN A 199 -30.02 -21.58 20.77
C ASN A 199 -31.34 -22.26 21.23
N HIS A 200 -32.44 -21.51 21.32
CA HIS A 200 -33.75 -22.06 21.70
C HIS A 200 -34.91 -21.33 21.03
N SER A 201 -35.87 -22.08 20.50
CA SER A 201 -37.01 -21.54 19.75
C SER A 201 -38.12 -20.95 20.60
N GLU A 202 -38.07 -21.12 21.92
CA GLU A 202 -39.10 -20.61 22.84
C GLU A 202 -38.94 -19.13 23.17
N PHE A 203 -37.76 -18.58 22.91
CA PHE A 203 -37.52 -17.16 23.10
C PHE A 203 -38.07 -16.34 21.94
N ILE A 204 -38.77 -15.27 22.29
CA ILE A 204 -38.95 -14.14 21.38
C ILE A 204 -37.77 -13.20 21.63
N ALA A 205 -36.88 -13.12 20.64
CA ALA A 205 -35.70 -12.27 20.67
C ALA A 205 -35.92 -10.99 19.85
N SER A 206 -35.47 -9.86 20.38
CA SER A 206 -35.47 -8.57 19.69
C SER A 206 -34.27 -7.77 20.17
N ASP A 207 -33.22 -7.68 19.34
CA ASP A 207 -32.09 -6.77 19.55
C ASP A 207 -31.47 -6.87 20.96
N GLY A 208 -31.00 -8.06 21.32
CA GLY A 208 -30.42 -8.33 22.65
C GLY A 208 -31.44 -8.52 23.78
N TYR A 209 -32.73 -8.25 23.55
CA TYR A 209 -33.79 -8.53 24.53
C TYR A 209 -34.45 -9.89 24.29
N TYR A 210 -34.57 -10.69 25.34
CA TYR A 210 -35.11 -12.06 25.27
C TYR A 210 -36.28 -12.23 26.22
N THR A 211 -37.35 -12.83 25.72
CA THR A 211 -38.53 -13.17 26.53
C THR A 211 -38.97 -14.62 26.33
N TRP A 212 -39.30 -15.30 27.41
CA TRP A 212 -39.84 -16.65 27.41
C TRP A 212 -40.96 -16.77 28.46
N GLN A 213 -42.17 -17.09 27.99
CA GLN A 213 -43.31 -17.35 28.88
C GLN A 213 -43.26 -18.81 29.32
N THR A 214 -42.93 -19.05 30.59
CA THR A 214 -42.88 -20.40 31.16
C THR A 214 -44.29 -20.93 31.47
N ASP A 215 -44.41 -22.26 31.55
CA ASP A 215 -45.59 -22.99 32.01
C ASP A 215 -45.26 -23.99 33.15
N TYR A 216 -46.21 -24.88 33.46
CA TYR A 216 -46.12 -25.83 34.58
C TYR A 216 -45.31 -27.11 34.27
N GLU A 217 -44.79 -27.25 33.05
CA GLU A 217 -43.94 -28.38 32.64
C GLU A 217 -42.47 -27.93 32.46
N ASP A 218 -42.18 -26.65 32.67
CA ASP A 218 -40.87 -26.03 32.47
C ASP A 218 -39.98 -26.08 33.72
N SER A 219 -40.41 -26.65 34.85
CA SER A 219 -39.56 -26.76 36.04
C SER A 219 -38.25 -27.49 35.78
N GLY A 220 -37.20 -26.97 36.39
CA GLY A 220 -35.84 -27.49 36.26
C GLY A 220 -34.84 -26.43 35.88
N VAL A 221 -33.61 -26.88 35.60
CA VAL A 221 -32.49 -26.03 35.22
C VAL A 221 -32.29 -26.16 33.72
N HIS A 222 -32.43 -25.03 33.02
CA HIS A 222 -32.24 -24.93 31.58
C HIS A 222 -30.94 -24.21 31.28
N THR A 223 -30.20 -24.66 30.26
CA THR A 223 -28.98 -24.01 29.82
C THR A 223 -29.15 -23.55 28.38
N PHE A 224 -29.04 -22.24 28.17
CA PHE A 224 -29.09 -21.63 26.86
C PHE A 224 -27.74 -21.03 26.50
N THR A 225 -27.45 -20.96 25.21
CA THR A 225 -26.26 -20.33 24.64
C THR A 225 -26.71 -19.17 23.78
N ILE A 226 -26.16 -18.00 24.10
CA ILE A 226 -26.31 -16.76 23.37
C ILE A 226 -25.10 -16.61 22.47
N THR A 227 -25.32 -16.26 21.22
CA THR A 227 -24.29 -15.95 20.23
C THR A 227 -24.47 -14.50 19.78
N VAL A 228 -23.42 -13.70 19.90
CA VAL A 228 -23.36 -12.34 19.35
C VAL A 228 -22.31 -12.33 18.24
N SER A 229 -22.65 -11.77 17.08
CA SER A 229 -21.78 -11.77 15.90
C SER A 229 -21.81 -10.44 15.18
N ASP A 230 -20.66 -10.01 14.65
CA ASP A 230 -20.43 -8.88 13.74
C ASP A 230 -20.60 -9.27 12.25
N SER A 231 -21.12 -10.47 11.96
CA SER A 231 -21.20 -11.16 10.66
C SER A 231 -19.95 -11.93 10.18
N ALA A 232 -18.76 -11.66 10.72
CA ALA A 232 -17.51 -12.34 10.39
C ALA A 232 -17.04 -13.26 11.52
N LEU A 233 -17.01 -12.74 12.74
CA LEU A 233 -16.64 -13.40 13.98
C LEU A 233 -17.83 -13.41 14.96
N SER A 234 -17.68 -14.14 16.06
CA SER A 234 -18.73 -14.25 17.07
C SER A 234 -18.18 -14.64 18.43
N VAL A 235 -18.92 -14.22 19.46
CA VAL A 235 -18.70 -14.60 20.86
C VAL A 235 -19.94 -15.32 21.38
N ASN A 236 -19.73 -16.34 22.23
CA ASN A 236 -20.81 -17.10 22.82
C ASN A 236 -20.77 -17.01 24.35
N GLN A 237 -21.94 -16.94 24.98
CA GLN A 237 -22.10 -17.03 26.43
C GLN A 237 -23.21 -18.01 26.80
N THR A 238 -22.97 -18.83 27.81
CA THR A 238 -24.00 -19.71 28.38
C THR A 238 -24.69 -19.04 29.56
N ILE A 239 -26.01 -19.15 29.59
CA ILE A 239 -26.88 -18.71 30.69
C ILE A 239 -27.63 -19.92 31.26
N GLU A 240 -27.71 -19.98 32.59
CA GLU A 240 -28.51 -20.97 33.31
C GLU A 240 -29.80 -20.31 33.82
N ILE A 241 -30.95 -20.93 33.55
CA ILE A 241 -32.26 -20.47 34.00
C ILE A 241 -32.90 -21.56 34.85
N GLU A 242 -33.07 -21.30 36.14
CA GLU A 242 -33.77 -22.22 37.05
C GLU A 242 -35.24 -21.82 37.18
N ILE A 243 -36.13 -22.74 36.85
CA ILE A 243 -37.57 -22.60 37.01
C ILE A 243 -38.00 -23.46 38.21
N PHE A 244 -38.47 -22.81 39.28
CA PHE A 244 -38.93 -23.48 40.49
C PHE A 244 -40.35 -24.04 40.31
N ASP A 245 -40.49 -25.33 40.61
CA ASP A 245 -41.78 -26.03 40.70
C ASP A 245 -42.61 -25.46 41.87
N MET A 246 -43.87 -25.12 41.59
CA MET A 246 -44.81 -24.51 42.52
C MET A 246 -46.02 -25.41 42.84
N ASN A 247 -46.04 -26.66 42.36
CA ASN A 247 -47.17 -27.60 42.49
C ASN A 247 -47.10 -28.56 43.69
#